data_AF-V5HE95-F1
#
_entry.id   AF-V5HE95-F1
#
_cell.length_a   1.000
_cell.length_b   1.000
_cell.length_c   1.000
_cell.angle_alpha   90.00
_cell.angle_beta   90.00
_cell.angle_gamma   90.00
#
_symmetry.space_group_name_H-M   'P 1'
#
loop_
_entity.id
_entity.type
_entity.pdbx_description
1 polymer ?
#
loop_
_entity_poly.entity_id
_entity_poly.type
_entity_poly.pdbx_seq_one_letter_code
_entity_poly.pdbx_strand_id
1 'polypeptide(L)'
;RMFPTFQVKLYGMDPQADFMLMMDFVPVDNKRYRYAFHSSSWMVAGKADPNMPPRIHVHPESPSKGAQWMKQVVSFDKLKLTNNQLDDNGHIILNSMHRYQPRCHVVYVNAKGEDASKTENFRTFIFPETKFTAVTAYQNHRITQLKIASNPFAKGFRDCDVEDWAVPTGVAEMLSHHLPSAKLPKVHSRPASIQQLLGVGHTGAFTKSEKDDDAE
;
A
#
# COMPACT_ATOMS: atom_id res chain seq x y z
N ARG A 1 6.42 2.34 -12.16
CA ARG A 1 5.19 3.03 -11.69
C ARG A 1 5.13 2.92 -10.19
N MET A 2 4.50 3.87 -9.50
CA MET A 2 4.32 3.78 -8.05
C MET A 2 3.26 2.72 -7.70
N PHE A 3 3.45 2.07 -6.56
CA PHE A 3 2.40 1.28 -5.90
C PHE A 3 2.51 1.56 -4.40
N PRO A 4 1.41 1.79 -3.65
CA PRO A 4 0.08 2.06 -4.18
C PRO A 4 0.09 3.28 -5.12
N THR A 5 -0.85 3.31 -6.07
CA THR A 5 -1.01 4.45 -6.98
C THR A 5 -1.47 5.66 -6.17
N PHE A 6 -0.93 6.85 -6.48
CA PHE A 6 -1.39 8.08 -5.86
C PHE A 6 -2.75 8.48 -6.45
N GLN A 7 -3.77 8.52 -5.59
CA GLN A 7 -5.15 8.80 -5.96
C GLN A 7 -5.75 9.82 -5.01
N VAL A 8 -6.49 10.79 -5.55
CA VAL A 8 -7.13 11.86 -4.77
C VAL A 8 -8.55 12.11 -5.27
N LYS A 9 -9.43 12.49 -4.35
CA LYS A 9 -10.78 12.96 -4.70
C LYS A 9 -10.87 14.45 -4.40
N LEU A 10 -11.32 15.21 -5.38
CA LEU A 10 -11.37 16.67 -5.32
C LEU A 10 -12.78 17.15 -4.98
N TYR A 11 -12.84 18.26 -4.25
CA TYR A 11 -14.07 18.90 -3.82
C TYR A 11 -13.88 20.43 -3.78
N GLY A 12 -14.98 21.18 -3.87
CA GLY A 12 -14.96 22.63 -3.67
C GLY A 12 -14.31 23.44 -4.80
N MET A 13 -14.17 22.87 -6.00
CA MET A 13 -13.68 23.59 -7.17
C MET A 13 -14.84 24.32 -7.88
N ASP A 14 -14.57 25.45 -8.53
CA ASP A 14 -15.55 26.08 -9.42
C ASP A 14 -15.85 25.13 -10.61
N PRO A 15 -17.10 24.67 -10.80
CA PRO A 15 -17.46 23.76 -11.88
C PRO A 15 -17.11 24.27 -13.30
N GLN A 16 -17.09 25.59 -13.52
CA GLN A 16 -16.95 26.21 -14.84
C GLN A 16 -15.52 26.68 -15.15
N ALA A 17 -14.66 26.79 -14.14
CA ALA A 17 -13.27 27.18 -14.33
C ALA A 17 -12.39 26.01 -14.76
N ASP A 18 -11.30 26.31 -15.46
CA ASP A 18 -10.30 25.34 -15.89
C ASP A 18 -9.19 25.19 -14.86
N PHE A 19 -8.80 23.94 -14.60
CA PHE A 19 -7.75 23.61 -13.66
C PHE A 19 -6.77 22.61 -14.27
N MET A 20 -5.51 22.75 -13.89
CA MET A 20 -4.46 21.76 -14.14
C MET A 20 -4.12 21.05 -12.84
N LEU A 21 -4.00 19.73 -12.92
CA LEU A 21 -3.48 18.91 -11.84
C LEU A 21 -2.07 18.45 -12.20
N MET A 22 -1.17 18.55 -11.24
CA MET A 22 0.22 18.12 -11.44
C MET A 22 0.82 17.61 -10.14
N MET A 23 1.89 16.83 -10.26
CA MET A 23 2.53 16.16 -9.14
C MET A 23 4.04 16.30 -9.23
N ASP A 24 4.66 16.64 -8.12
CA ASP A 24 6.12 16.69 -7.98
C ASP A 24 6.58 15.89 -6.74
N PHE A 25 7.90 15.77 -6.60
CA PHE A 25 8.53 15.05 -5.50
C PHE A 25 9.67 15.88 -4.94
N VAL A 26 9.57 16.22 -3.66
CA VAL A 26 10.62 16.97 -2.97
C VAL A 26 11.41 16.05 -2.03
N PRO A 27 12.74 16.22 -1.94
CA PRO A 27 13.53 15.49 -0.95
C PRO A 27 13.07 15.87 0.46
N VAL A 28 12.93 14.87 1.34
CA VAL A 28 12.51 15.09 2.74
C VAL A 28 13.65 15.69 3.56
N ASP A 29 14.88 15.28 3.26
CA ASP A 29 16.09 15.73 3.95
C ASP A 29 17.31 15.62 3.02
N ASN A 30 18.43 16.18 3.48
CA ASN A 30 19.71 16.15 2.76
C ASN A 30 20.57 14.95 3.19
N LYS A 31 19.97 13.76 3.31
CA LYS A 31 20.66 12.54 3.76
C LYS A 31 20.48 11.38 2.78
N ARG A 32 21.54 10.59 2.64
CA ARG A 32 21.52 9.29 1.97
C ARG A 32 21.35 8.19 3.00
N TYR A 33 20.52 7.21 2.69
CA TYR A 33 20.17 6.13 3.62
C TYR A 33 20.78 4.79 3.23
N ARG A 34 20.87 3.87 4.20
CA ARG A 34 21.13 2.45 4.00
C ARG A 34 20.21 1.64 4.90
N TYR A 35 19.79 0.47 4.45
CA TYR A 35 19.04 -0.47 5.29
C TYR A 35 20.00 -1.41 6.04
N ALA A 36 19.84 -1.54 7.35
CA ALA A 36 20.57 -2.45 8.20
C ALA A 36 19.72 -3.72 8.43
N PHE A 37 20.10 -4.82 7.79
CA PHE A 37 19.32 -6.06 7.83
C PHE A 37 19.26 -6.69 9.22
N HIS A 38 20.37 -6.68 9.98
CA HIS A 38 20.44 -7.26 11.33
C HIS A 38 19.48 -6.58 12.32
N SER A 39 19.22 -5.28 12.16
CA SER A 39 18.31 -4.50 13.00
C SER A 39 16.99 -4.14 12.32
N SER A 40 16.79 -4.61 11.08
CA SER A 40 15.63 -4.32 10.24
C SER A 40 15.26 -2.82 10.18
N SER A 41 16.26 -1.93 10.13
CA SER A 41 16.07 -0.48 10.28
C SER A 41 16.79 0.35 9.23
N TRP A 42 16.25 1.54 8.95
CA TRP A 42 16.90 2.52 8.07
C TRP A 42 17.90 3.37 8.87
N MET A 43 19.13 3.48 8.37
CA MET A 43 20.20 4.29 8.96
C MET A 43 20.70 5.34 7.97
N VAL A 44 21.21 6.45 8.51
CA VAL A 44 21.88 7.47 7.70
C VAL A 44 23.24 6.94 7.29
N ALA A 45 23.52 6.91 5.99
CA ALA A 45 24.78 6.48 5.42
C ALA A 45 25.71 7.67 5.10
N GLY A 46 25.16 8.85 4.87
CA GLY A 46 25.94 10.05 4.56
C GLY A 46 25.06 11.23 4.10
N LYS A 47 25.71 12.22 3.48
CA LYS A 47 25.06 13.36 2.83
C LYS A 47 24.31 12.90 1.56
N ALA A 48 23.21 13.57 1.21
CA ALA A 48 22.51 13.27 -0.03
C ALA A 48 23.37 13.56 -1.27
N ASP A 49 23.11 12.79 -2.33
CA ASP A 49 23.65 13.05 -3.65
C ASP A 49 23.03 14.35 -4.21
N PRO A 50 23.68 15.05 -5.16
CA PRO A 50 23.12 16.27 -5.76
C PRO A 50 21.71 16.05 -6.32
N ASN A 51 20.81 17.00 -6.07
CA ASN A 51 19.45 16.94 -6.60
C ASN A 51 19.47 17.13 -8.12
N MET A 52 18.71 16.29 -8.82
CA MET A 52 18.43 16.48 -10.24
C MET A 52 17.50 17.69 -10.44
N PRO A 53 17.49 18.32 -11.63
CA PRO A 53 16.52 19.36 -11.94
C PRO A 53 15.10 18.89 -11.64
N PRO A 54 14.29 19.68 -10.92
CA PRO A 54 12.95 19.27 -10.53
C PRO A 54 12.12 19.01 -11.78
N ARG A 55 11.44 17.87 -11.79
CA ARG A 55 10.48 17.50 -12.82
C ARG A 55 9.08 17.48 -12.23
N ILE A 56 8.12 17.93 -13.02
CA ILE A 56 6.71 17.95 -12.67
C ILE A 56 5.99 17.03 -13.64
N HIS A 57 5.13 16.16 -13.12
CA HIS A 57 4.25 15.34 -13.93
C HIS A 57 2.87 15.97 -13.97
N VAL A 58 2.44 16.43 -15.15
CA VAL A 58 1.10 16.97 -15.36
C VAL A 58 0.13 15.82 -15.61
N HIS A 59 -1.03 15.84 -14.96
CA HIS A 59 -2.06 14.83 -15.17
C HIS A 59 -2.54 14.88 -16.63
N PRO A 60 -2.68 13.74 -17.35
CA PRO A 60 -2.99 13.71 -18.78
C PRO A 60 -4.30 14.40 -19.18
N GLU A 61 -5.27 14.48 -18.27
CA GLU A 61 -6.54 15.17 -18.48
C GLU A 61 -6.46 16.69 -18.23
N SER A 62 -5.29 17.23 -17.90
CA SER A 62 -5.10 18.68 -17.73
C SER A 62 -4.90 19.40 -19.06
N PRO A 63 -5.43 20.62 -19.23
CA PRO A 63 -6.39 21.29 -18.35
C PRO A 63 -7.80 20.68 -18.49
N SER A 64 -8.56 20.69 -17.39
CA SER A 64 -9.96 20.26 -17.37
C SER A 64 -10.81 21.11 -16.44
N LYS A 65 -12.12 21.15 -16.69
CA LYS A 65 -13.09 21.87 -15.86
C LYS A 65 -13.16 21.32 -14.45
N GLY A 66 -13.39 22.18 -13.46
CA GLY A 66 -13.57 21.75 -12.06
C GLY A 66 -14.68 20.70 -11.91
N ALA A 67 -15.75 20.79 -12.70
CA ALA A 67 -16.82 19.78 -12.73
C ALA A 67 -16.31 18.39 -13.14
N GLN A 68 -15.39 18.30 -14.10
CA GLN A 68 -14.81 17.04 -14.56
C GLN A 68 -13.90 16.45 -13.48
N TRP A 69 -13.05 17.29 -12.86
CA TRP A 69 -12.15 16.86 -11.80
C TRP A 69 -12.86 16.32 -10.56
N MET A 70 -13.99 16.92 -10.18
CA MET A 70 -14.77 16.49 -9.01
C MET A 70 -15.68 15.28 -9.30
N LYS A 71 -15.84 14.87 -10.57
CA LYS A 71 -16.76 13.80 -10.97
C LYS A 71 -16.35 12.44 -10.42
N GLN A 72 -15.05 12.15 -10.36
CA GLN A 72 -14.52 10.86 -9.92
C GLN A 72 -13.15 11.01 -9.24
N VAL A 73 -12.63 9.91 -8.71
CA VAL A 73 -11.26 9.88 -8.16
C VAL A 73 -10.26 10.10 -9.28
N VAL A 74 -9.34 11.04 -9.08
CA VAL A 74 -8.23 11.33 -9.98
C VAL A 74 -7.05 10.44 -9.62
N SER A 75 -6.42 9.82 -10.62
CA SER A 75 -5.39 8.80 -10.42
C SER A 75 -4.14 9.11 -11.24
N PHE A 76 -2.98 9.17 -10.57
CA PHE A 76 -1.68 9.35 -11.22
C PHE A 76 -1.03 8.00 -11.57
N ASP A 77 -1.78 7.12 -12.24
CA ASP A 77 -1.36 5.75 -12.58
C ASP A 77 -0.30 5.68 -13.70
N LYS A 78 -0.33 6.66 -14.60
CA LYS A 78 0.65 6.82 -15.68
C LYS A 78 1.98 7.40 -15.21
N LEU A 79 2.07 7.88 -13.96
CA LEU A 79 3.29 8.43 -13.38
C LEU A 79 4.37 7.35 -13.25
N LYS A 80 5.57 7.68 -13.72
CA LYS A 80 6.75 6.81 -13.67
C LYS A 80 7.91 7.51 -12.98
N LEU A 81 8.63 6.72 -12.20
CA LEU A 81 9.85 7.10 -11.52
C LEU A 81 11.02 6.40 -12.24
N THR A 82 12.14 7.09 -12.37
CA THR A 82 13.37 6.55 -12.97
C THR A 82 14.59 6.99 -12.16
N ASN A 83 15.66 6.20 -12.23
CA ASN A 83 16.99 6.58 -11.73
C ASN A 83 17.93 6.99 -12.87
N ASN A 84 17.47 6.95 -14.13
CA ASN A 84 18.24 7.43 -15.27
C ASN A 84 18.25 8.97 -15.26
N GLN A 85 19.43 9.55 -15.03
CA GLN A 85 19.63 11.00 -14.99
C GLN A 85 19.44 11.69 -16.34
N LEU A 86 19.53 10.92 -17.43
CA LEU A 86 19.40 11.38 -18.82
C LEU A 86 18.07 10.93 -19.44
N ASP A 87 17.02 10.76 -18.64
CA ASP A 87 15.71 10.34 -19.16
C ASP A 87 15.05 11.44 -19.99
N ASP A 88 14.79 11.18 -21.28
CA ASP A 88 14.11 12.13 -22.18
C ASP A 88 12.59 11.90 -22.27
N ASN A 89 12.06 10.90 -21.58
CA ASN A 89 10.63 10.52 -21.63
C ASN A 89 9.74 11.37 -20.69
N GLY A 90 10.33 12.35 -20.00
CA GLY A 90 9.63 13.17 -19.01
C GLY A 90 9.24 12.40 -17.73
N HIS A 91 9.89 11.27 -17.43
CA HIS A 91 9.69 10.58 -16.15
C HIS A 91 10.31 11.38 -15.00
N ILE A 92 9.79 11.19 -13.79
CA ILE A 92 10.36 11.82 -12.59
C ILE A 92 11.65 11.10 -12.23
N ILE A 93 12.77 11.83 -12.21
CA ILE A 93 14.08 11.30 -11.84
C ILE A 93 14.26 11.41 -10.33
N LEU A 94 14.58 10.30 -9.68
CA LEU A 94 14.86 10.25 -8.24
C LEU A 94 16.20 9.54 -7.98
N ASN A 95 16.94 10.03 -6.98
CA ASN A 95 18.13 9.37 -6.50
C ASN A 95 17.73 8.18 -5.62
N SER A 96 18.31 7.01 -5.89
CA SER A 96 18.10 5.81 -5.06
C SER A 96 18.60 6.06 -3.64
N MET A 97 17.99 5.41 -2.66
CA MET A 97 18.31 5.50 -1.23
C MET A 97 18.08 6.88 -0.58
N HIS A 98 17.22 7.71 -1.19
CA HIS A 98 16.80 9.00 -0.66
C HIS A 98 15.30 9.01 -0.34
N ARG A 99 14.89 9.85 0.61
CA ARG A 99 13.50 10.01 1.03
C ARG A 99 12.83 11.14 0.28
N TYR A 100 11.63 10.88 -0.22
CA TYR A 100 10.84 11.85 -0.99
C TYR A 100 9.44 12.02 -0.41
N GLN A 101 8.95 13.25 -0.46
CA GLN A 101 7.58 13.64 -0.20
C GLN A 101 6.91 13.97 -1.54
N PRO A 102 5.92 13.18 -1.98
CA PRO A 102 5.08 13.57 -3.08
C PRO A 102 4.22 14.79 -2.72
N ARG A 103 4.03 15.71 -3.66
CA ARG A 103 3.09 16.83 -3.52
C ARG A 103 2.16 16.90 -4.72
N CYS A 104 0.89 17.14 -4.47
CA CYS A 104 -0.12 17.31 -5.51
C CYS A 104 -0.46 18.79 -5.60
N HIS A 105 -0.41 19.35 -6.80
CA HIS A 105 -0.72 20.76 -7.05
C HIS A 105 -1.98 20.87 -7.90
N VAL A 106 -2.85 21.79 -7.51
CA VAL A 106 -4.04 22.19 -8.26
C VAL A 106 -3.84 23.63 -8.68
N VAL A 107 -3.77 23.88 -9.98
CA VAL A 107 -3.53 25.20 -10.57
C VAL A 107 -4.79 25.67 -11.29
N TYR A 108 -5.33 26.81 -10.87
CA TYR A 108 -6.39 27.53 -11.56
C TYR A 108 -5.82 28.20 -12.82
N VAL A 109 -6.45 27.93 -13.96
CA VAL A 109 -6.07 28.49 -15.26
C VAL A 109 -6.92 29.73 -15.52
N ASN A 110 -6.31 30.92 -15.43
CA ASN A 110 -6.98 32.17 -15.78
C ASN A 110 -7.24 32.21 -17.30
N ALA A 111 -8.51 32.36 -17.70
CA ALA A 111 -8.91 32.48 -19.11
C ALA A 111 -8.62 33.87 -19.71
N LYS A 112 -8.27 34.86 -18.88
CA LYS A 112 -7.97 36.24 -19.29
C LYS A 112 -6.59 36.58 -18.77
N GLY A 113 -5.72 37.11 -19.62
CA GLY A 113 -4.28 37.38 -19.37
C GLY A 113 -3.99 38.44 -18.30
N GLU A 114 -4.65 38.37 -17.15
CA GLU A 114 -4.25 39.04 -15.93
C GLU A 114 -2.95 38.40 -15.43
N ASP A 115 -1.99 39.25 -15.04
CA ASP A 115 -0.68 38.85 -14.55
C ASP A 115 -0.81 37.74 -13.48
N ALA A 116 -0.42 36.51 -13.86
CA ALA A 116 -0.34 35.35 -12.97
C ALA A 116 0.59 35.56 -11.76
N SER A 117 1.33 36.68 -11.75
CA SER A 117 2.18 37.14 -10.65
C SER A 117 1.40 37.67 -9.43
N LYS A 118 0.15 38.14 -9.61
CA LYS A 118 -0.60 38.85 -8.54
C LYS A 118 -1.62 38.02 -7.78
N THR A 119 -1.92 36.80 -8.23
CA THR A 119 -2.88 35.90 -7.57
C THR A 119 -2.22 34.54 -7.33
N GLU A 120 -2.32 34.01 -6.11
CA GLU A 120 -1.98 32.60 -5.83
C GLU A 120 -2.98 31.70 -6.57
N ASN A 121 -2.73 31.48 -7.85
CA ASN A 121 -3.56 30.67 -8.73
C ASN A 121 -3.30 29.17 -8.54
N PHE A 122 -2.59 28.76 -7.48
CA PHE A 122 -2.33 27.36 -7.22
C PHE A 122 -2.41 27.02 -5.73
N ARG A 123 -2.78 25.77 -5.45
CA ARG A 123 -2.72 25.17 -4.11
C ARG A 123 -1.91 23.88 -4.15
N THR A 124 -1.13 23.66 -3.11
CA THR A 124 -0.32 22.46 -2.93
C THR A 124 -0.86 21.63 -1.78
N PHE A 125 -1.13 20.36 -2.03
CA PHE A 125 -1.59 19.37 -1.07
C PHE A 125 -0.49 18.36 -0.80
N ILE A 126 -0.18 18.16 0.49
CA ILE A 126 0.88 17.28 0.97
C ILE A 126 0.28 16.28 1.95
N PHE A 127 0.48 15.00 1.68
CA PHE A 127 0.03 13.89 2.52
C PHE A 127 1.25 13.21 3.15
N PRO A 128 1.55 13.45 4.44
CA PRO A 128 2.76 12.93 5.09
C PRO A 128 2.93 11.41 5.02
N GLU A 129 1.83 10.67 4.97
CA GLU A 129 1.76 9.21 4.85
C GLU A 129 2.23 8.68 3.48
N THR A 130 2.34 9.57 2.48
CA THR A 130 2.80 9.20 1.13
C THR A 130 4.32 9.31 0.95
N LYS A 131 5.06 9.66 2.02
CA LYS A 131 6.53 9.66 2.01
C LYS A 131 7.06 8.25 1.72
N PHE A 132 8.13 8.17 0.94
CA PHE A 132 8.79 6.90 0.66
C PHE A 132 10.30 7.07 0.49
N THR A 133 11.02 5.95 0.51
CA THR A 133 12.44 5.90 0.13
C THR A 133 12.54 5.29 -1.26
N ALA A 134 13.14 6.00 -2.21
CA ALA A 134 13.38 5.45 -3.55
C ALA A 134 14.44 4.35 -3.45
N VAL A 135 14.22 3.20 -4.11
CA VAL A 135 15.15 2.06 -4.09
C VAL A 135 15.17 1.39 -5.46
N THR A 136 16.30 0.80 -5.83
CA THR A 136 16.43 -0.04 -7.04
C THR A 136 15.99 -1.48 -6.80
N ALA A 137 16.04 -1.94 -5.54
CA ALA A 137 15.54 -3.22 -5.07
C ALA A 137 14.95 -3.08 -3.66
N TYR A 138 13.91 -3.84 -3.34
CA TYR A 138 13.30 -3.81 -2.01
C TYR A 138 14.30 -4.23 -0.94
N GLN A 139 14.38 -3.43 0.13
CA GLN A 139 15.30 -3.67 1.24
C GLN A 139 14.61 -4.42 2.39
N ASN A 140 13.38 -4.02 2.73
CA ASN A 140 12.60 -4.65 3.79
C ASN A 140 11.66 -5.70 3.20
N HIS A 141 11.86 -6.97 3.57
CA HIS A 141 11.06 -8.10 3.09
C HIS A 141 9.55 -7.95 3.41
N ARG A 142 9.19 -7.30 4.52
CA ARG A 142 7.77 -7.02 4.86
C ARG A 142 7.11 -6.10 3.83
N ILE A 143 7.86 -5.16 3.27
CA ILE A 143 7.37 -4.32 2.17
C ILE A 143 7.17 -5.18 0.93
N THR A 144 8.11 -6.05 0.59
CA THR A 144 7.98 -6.97 -0.55
C THR A 144 6.71 -7.83 -0.43
N GLN A 145 6.49 -8.47 0.73
CA GLN A 145 5.29 -9.26 1.00
C GLN A 145 4.01 -8.44 0.85
N LEU A 146 3.97 -7.23 1.42
CA LEU A 146 2.83 -6.33 1.28
C LEU A 146 2.59 -5.94 -0.19
N LYS A 147 3.65 -5.70 -0.97
CA LYS A 147 3.53 -5.41 -2.41
C LYS A 147 3.00 -6.62 -3.18
N ILE A 148 3.46 -7.83 -2.87
CA ILE A 148 2.99 -9.07 -3.49
C ILE A 148 1.51 -9.31 -3.19
N ALA A 149 1.13 -9.19 -1.92
CA ALA A 149 -0.25 -9.41 -1.47
C ALA A 149 -1.24 -8.40 -2.07
N SER A 150 -0.86 -7.12 -2.15
CA SER A 150 -1.79 -6.05 -2.52
C SER A 150 -1.77 -5.67 -4.00
N ASN A 151 -0.65 -5.83 -4.70
CA ASN A 151 -0.56 -5.43 -6.12
C ASN A 151 -1.10 -6.55 -7.04
N PRO A 152 -2.15 -6.31 -7.84
CA PRO A 152 -2.68 -7.32 -8.77
C PRO A 152 -1.63 -7.85 -9.76
N PHE A 153 -0.66 -7.02 -10.17
CA PHE A 153 0.39 -7.43 -11.10
C PHE A 153 1.45 -8.35 -10.48
N ALA A 154 1.46 -8.49 -9.15
CA ALA A 154 2.36 -9.39 -8.42
C ALA A 154 1.67 -10.67 -7.94
N LYS A 155 0.44 -10.95 -8.41
CA LYS A 155 -0.37 -12.09 -7.97
C LYS A 155 0.35 -13.45 -8.10
N GLY A 156 1.18 -13.63 -9.13
CA GLY A 156 1.91 -14.88 -9.37
C GLY A 156 2.93 -15.26 -8.29
N PHE A 157 3.29 -14.33 -7.39
CA PHE A 157 4.22 -14.61 -6.29
C PHE A 157 3.52 -14.88 -4.95
N ARG A 158 2.18 -14.91 -4.92
CA ARG A 158 1.40 -15.05 -3.66
C ARG A 158 1.41 -16.48 -3.13
N ASP A 159 1.51 -17.47 -4.01
CA ASP A 159 1.31 -18.88 -3.66
C ASP A 159 2.65 -19.65 -3.54
N CYS A 160 3.79 -18.97 -3.69
CA CYS A 160 5.12 -19.58 -3.58
C CYS A 160 5.54 -19.93 -2.13
N ASP A 161 4.80 -19.48 -1.11
CA ASP A 161 5.17 -19.65 0.31
C ASP A 161 4.59 -20.92 0.97
N VAL A 162 3.74 -21.70 0.29
CA VAL A 162 2.99 -22.80 0.96
C VAL A 162 3.64 -24.19 0.82
N GLU A 163 4.49 -24.46 -0.18
CA GLU A 163 5.01 -25.83 -0.42
C GLU A 163 6.52 -26.05 -0.25
N ASP A 164 7.35 -25.02 -0.10
CA ASP A 164 8.82 -25.19 -0.05
C ASP A 164 9.43 -25.33 1.37
N TRP A 165 8.61 -25.39 2.43
CA TRP A 165 9.06 -25.74 3.79
C TRP A 165 8.60 -27.14 4.24
N ALA A 166 8.12 -27.99 3.32
CA ALA A 166 8.04 -29.40 3.62
C ALA A 166 9.48 -29.90 3.87
N VAL A 167 9.81 -30.09 5.16
CA VAL A 167 11.04 -30.69 5.63
C VAL A 167 11.35 -31.90 4.72
N PRO A 168 12.52 -31.97 4.05
CA PRO A 168 12.85 -33.13 3.27
C PRO A 168 12.76 -34.36 4.16
N THR A 169 11.95 -35.34 3.77
CA THR A 169 11.69 -36.59 4.50
C THR A 169 12.94 -37.46 4.74
N GLY A 170 14.15 -36.95 4.45
CA GLY A 170 15.43 -37.64 4.64
C GLY A 170 16.28 -37.20 5.83
N VAL A 171 15.93 -36.14 6.57
CA VAL A 171 16.75 -35.71 7.74
C VAL A 171 16.30 -36.31 9.07
N ALA A 172 15.10 -36.92 9.11
CA ALA A 172 14.62 -37.63 10.30
C ALA A 172 15.35 -38.98 10.51
N GLU A 173 15.95 -39.58 9.47
CA GLU A 173 16.69 -40.84 9.58
C GLU A 173 18.11 -40.67 10.13
N MET A 174 18.74 -39.50 9.99
CA MET A 174 20.15 -39.30 10.39
C MET A 174 20.38 -39.00 11.88
N LEU A 175 19.31 -38.80 12.66
CA LEU A 175 19.41 -38.51 14.11
C LEU A 175 19.05 -39.71 15.00
N SER A 176 18.85 -40.90 14.43
CA SER A 176 18.44 -42.11 15.18
C SER A 176 19.62 -42.93 15.74
N HIS A 177 20.86 -42.63 15.38
CA HIS A 177 22.04 -43.34 15.87
C HIS A 177 22.83 -42.50 16.87
N HIS A 178 22.35 -42.39 18.12
CA HIS A 178 23.16 -42.35 19.36
C HIS A 178 22.25 -41.90 20.52
N LEU A 179 21.69 -42.85 21.27
CA LEU A 179 21.60 -42.86 22.75
C LEU A 179 20.75 -44.05 23.25
N PRO A 180 21.05 -44.64 24.43
CA PRO A 180 20.49 -45.92 24.85
C PRO A 180 19.09 -45.81 25.44
N SER A 181 18.36 -46.90 25.27
CA SER A 181 16.98 -47.18 25.71
C SER A 181 16.70 -46.88 27.19
N ALA A 182 15.69 -46.04 27.45
CA ALA A 182 14.95 -46.03 28.70
C ALA A 182 13.47 -46.32 28.41
N LYS A 183 12.95 -47.42 28.96
CA LYS A 183 11.59 -47.92 28.77
C LYS A 183 10.58 -47.04 29.53
N LEU A 184 9.56 -46.52 28.85
CA LEU A 184 8.31 -46.10 29.49
C LEU A 184 7.17 -47.08 29.11
N PRO A 185 6.22 -47.36 30.02
CA PRO A 185 5.21 -48.38 29.82
C PRO A 185 4.07 -47.91 28.91
N LYS A 186 3.57 -48.82 28.07
CA LYS A 186 2.35 -48.66 27.26
C LYS A 186 1.11 -49.03 28.08
N VAL A 187 0.11 -48.15 28.11
CA VAL A 187 -1.31 -48.48 28.40
C VAL A 187 -2.14 -47.69 27.37
N HIS A 188 -2.44 -48.26 26.21
CA HIS A 188 -3.65 -49.00 25.81
C HIS A 188 -5.00 -48.22 25.83
N SER A 189 -5.55 -48.16 24.61
CA SER A 189 -6.96 -48.14 24.17
C SER A 189 -7.88 -46.94 24.45
N ARG A 190 -8.36 -46.35 23.33
CA ARG A 190 -9.61 -45.55 23.22
C ARG A 190 -10.83 -46.34 23.74
N PRO A 191 -11.93 -45.65 24.09
CA PRO A 191 -13.02 -45.56 23.10
C PRO A 191 -13.82 -44.23 23.07
N ALA A 192 -14.45 -44.02 21.90
CA ALA A 192 -15.75 -43.40 21.59
C ALA A 192 -16.24 -42.12 22.31
N SER A 193 -16.44 -41.09 21.49
CA SER A 193 -17.61 -40.18 21.41
C SER A 193 -18.59 -40.12 22.60
N ILE A 194 -18.69 -38.94 23.24
CA ILE A 194 -19.90 -38.47 23.92
C ILE A 194 -20.19 -37.02 23.53
N GLN A 195 -21.23 -36.89 22.73
CA GLN A 195 -22.05 -35.72 22.50
C GLN A 195 -23.08 -35.68 23.63
N GLN A 196 -22.86 -34.90 24.70
CA GLN A 196 -23.90 -34.49 25.67
C GLN A 196 -23.29 -33.66 26.82
N LEU A 197 -23.52 -32.34 26.80
CA LEU A 197 -23.70 -31.51 28.00
C LEU A 197 -24.34 -30.18 27.61
N LEU A 198 -25.55 -30.27 27.04
CA LEU A 198 -26.58 -29.25 27.18
C LEU A 198 -27.74 -29.91 27.92
N GLY A 199 -27.70 -29.78 29.24
CA GLY A 199 -28.81 -30.17 30.11
C GLY A 199 -29.91 -29.13 30.03
N VAL A 200 -31.05 -29.56 29.48
CA VAL A 200 -32.35 -28.90 29.57
C VAL A 200 -32.85 -28.96 31.01
N GLY A 201 -33.39 -27.84 31.51
CA GLY A 201 -34.25 -27.79 32.69
C GLY A 201 -35.50 -26.98 32.37
N HIS A 202 -36.61 -27.69 32.16
CA HIS A 202 -37.95 -27.20 31.84
C HIS A 202 -38.62 -26.40 32.97
N THR A 203 -39.58 -25.55 32.58
CA THR A 203 -40.93 -25.26 33.12
C THR A 203 -41.25 -23.80 32.73
N GLY A 204 -42.29 -23.42 32.01
CA GLY A 204 -43.56 -24.03 31.67
C GLY A 204 -44.64 -22.98 31.97
N ALA A 205 -45.31 -22.42 30.95
CA ALA A 205 -46.68 -21.90 31.05
C ALA A 205 -47.19 -21.40 29.69
N PHE A 206 -48.40 -21.86 29.39
CA PHE A 206 -49.26 -21.62 28.24
C PHE A 206 -50.00 -20.28 28.32
N THR A 207 -50.31 -19.69 27.14
CA THR A 207 -51.60 -19.11 26.65
C THR A 207 -51.25 -18.39 25.33
N LYS A 208 -51.59 -18.81 24.11
CA LYS A 208 -52.86 -19.11 23.41
C LYS A 208 -53.85 -17.92 23.34
N SER A 209 -53.92 -17.28 22.17
CA SER A 209 -55.11 -16.83 21.41
C SER A 209 -54.64 -15.79 20.37
N GLU A 210 -54.64 -16.11 19.07
CA GLU A 210 -55.67 -15.75 18.07
C GLU A 210 -55.64 -14.26 17.69
N LYS A 211 -55.93 -13.81 16.47
CA LYS A 211 -56.04 -14.28 15.08
C LYS A 211 -56.57 -13.04 14.32
N ASP A 212 -56.44 -13.05 12.99
CA ASP A 212 -57.18 -12.21 12.02
C ASP A 212 -56.75 -10.73 11.96
N ASP A 213 -56.96 -9.97 10.90
CA ASP A 213 -57.03 -10.13 9.44
C ASP A 213 -57.08 -8.67 8.93
N ASP A 214 -56.72 -8.47 7.67
CA ASP A 214 -57.21 -7.42 6.77
C ASP A 214 -56.87 -5.92 6.94
N ALA A 215 -56.33 -5.43 5.82
CA ALA A 215 -56.69 -4.23 5.05
C ALA A 215 -56.72 -2.84 5.72
N GLU A 216 -55.83 -1.96 5.24
CA GLU A 216 -56.17 -0.92 4.26
C GLU A 216 -54.91 -0.45 3.51
#